data_AF-A0A2J6X8Y1-F1
#
_entry.id   AF-A0A2J6X8Y1-F1
#
_cell.length_a   1.000
_cell.length_b   1.000
_cell.length_c   1.000
_cell.angle_alpha   90.00
_cell.angle_beta   90.00
_cell.angle_gamma   90.00
#
_symmetry.space_group_name_H-M   'P 1'
#
loop_
_entity.id
_entity.type
_entity.pdbx_description
1 polymer ?
#
loop_
_entity_poly.entity_id
_entity_poly.type
_entity_poly.pdbx_seq_one_letter_code
_entity_poly.pdbx_strand_id
1 'polypeptide(L)'
;LAAFLGADVTRGLQAITVRGVSYVRGPLTFLGAPDDVWYRLTAEQSVIATPPVQVDTTLSAVGNAGADFSRFTIGEVAERDGVPCQAYLGDRDATTALFASLGAVGLQTQLPEGTVTDAATTIWVCEDGYLRQLSITFRGTTTDPQGQAQPFSFALDVELSEINGNITITPPPDARDLPAPGNTTLRP
;
A
#
# COMPACT_ATOMS: atom_id res chain seq x y z
N LEU A 1 13.91 4.58 3.54
CA LEU A 1 12.97 4.81 4.65
C LEU A 1 13.01 3.68 5.68
N ALA A 2 12.86 2.40 5.30
CA ALA A 2 12.90 1.26 6.24
C ALA A 2 14.20 1.11 7.06
N ALA A 3 15.37 1.37 6.46
CA ALA A 3 16.66 1.30 7.18
C ALA A 3 16.88 2.43 8.21
N PHE A 4 16.15 3.55 8.12
CA PHE A 4 16.31 4.69 9.03
C PHE A 4 15.60 4.49 10.37
N LEU A 5 14.74 3.47 10.49
CA LEU A 5 13.91 3.25 11.69
C LEU A 5 14.50 2.18 12.63
N GLY A 6 15.72 1.70 12.39
CA GLY A 6 16.31 0.61 13.20
C GLY A 6 15.51 -0.71 13.13
N ALA A 7 14.54 -0.79 12.22
CA ALA A 7 13.76 -1.98 11.97
C ALA A 7 14.67 -3.02 11.31
N ASP A 8 14.62 -4.24 11.81
CA ASP A 8 15.11 -5.40 11.08
C ASP A 8 14.39 -5.41 9.72
N VAL A 9 15.10 -5.04 8.65
CA VAL A 9 14.57 -4.95 7.30
C VAL A 9 14.04 -6.29 6.78
N THR A 10 14.35 -7.39 7.47
CA THR A 10 13.80 -8.73 7.17
C THR A 10 12.45 -9.00 7.84
N ARG A 11 12.11 -8.28 8.93
CA ARG A 11 10.83 -8.45 9.64
C ARG A 11 9.75 -7.46 9.22
N GLY A 12 10.13 -6.31 8.67
CA GLY A 12 9.21 -5.23 8.32
C GLY A 12 8.59 -4.52 9.53
N LEU A 13 7.80 -3.48 9.28
CA LEU A 13 7.03 -2.79 10.32
C LEU A 13 5.85 -3.68 10.75
N GLN A 14 5.74 -3.96 12.05
CA GLN A 14 4.54 -4.59 12.61
C GLN A 14 3.75 -3.54 13.39
N ALA A 15 2.50 -3.34 13.00
CA ALA A 15 1.61 -2.35 13.57
C ALA A 15 0.21 -2.93 13.79
N ILE A 16 -0.47 -2.47 14.85
CA ILE A 16 -1.84 -2.84 15.18
C ILE A 16 -2.58 -1.58 15.56
N THR A 17 -3.78 -1.37 15.02
CA THR A 17 -4.72 -0.36 15.52
C THR A 17 -5.98 -1.05 16.00
N VAL A 18 -6.33 -0.87 17.27
CA VAL A 18 -7.51 -1.48 17.88
C VAL A 18 -8.20 -0.48 18.80
N ARG A 19 -9.51 -0.30 18.60
CA ARG A 19 -10.34 0.66 19.36
C ARG A 19 -9.74 2.09 19.40
N GLY A 20 -9.14 2.52 18.29
CA GLY A 20 -8.54 3.86 18.16
C GLY A 20 -7.16 4.02 18.79
N VAL A 21 -6.57 2.96 19.33
CA VAL A 21 -5.20 2.97 19.87
C VAL A 21 -4.28 2.24 18.91
N SER A 22 -3.20 2.89 18.52
CA SER A 22 -2.17 2.32 17.64
C SER A 22 -1.00 1.77 18.46
N TYR A 23 -0.45 0.67 17.98
CA TYR A 23 0.67 -0.04 18.55
C TYR A 23 1.68 -0.37 17.45
N VAL A 24 2.95 -0.37 17.81
CA VAL A 24 4.05 -0.75 16.92
C VAL A 24 5.00 -1.68 17.65
N ARG A 25 5.55 -2.67 16.95
CA ARG A 25 6.56 -3.55 17.52
C ARG A 25 7.95 -2.95 17.37
N GLY A 26 8.69 -2.90 18.47
CA GLY A 26 10.11 -2.57 18.46
C GLY A 26 10.99 -3.71 17.94
N PRO A 27 12.31 -3.49 17.91
CA PRO A 27 13.00 -2.29 18.41
C PRO A 27 12.85 -1.06 17.49
N LEU A 28 12.65 0.11 18.10
CA LEU A 28 12.60 1.44 17.45
C LEU A 28 13.68 2.34 18.09
N THR A 29 14.94 1.96 17.91
CA THR A 29 16.09 2.57 18.59
C THR A 29 16.20 4.09 18.35
N PHE A 30 15.84 4.55 17.15
CA PHE A 30 15.78 5.98 16.78
C PHE A 30 14.76 6.80 17.57
N LEU A 31 13.76 6.15 18.19
CA LEU A 31 12.75 6.79 19.06
C LEU A 31 13.02 6.52 20.54
N GLY A 32 14.23 6.05 20.89
CA GLY A 32 14.58 5.74 22.28
C GLY A 32 13.91 4.47 22.82
N ALA A 33 13.43 3.59 21.94
CA ALA A 33 12.73 2.35 22.28
C ALA A 33 13.54 1.13 21.81
N PRO A 34 14.58 0.71 22.56
CA PRO A 34 15.52 -0.32 22.10
C PRO A 34 15.02 -1.77 22.25
N ASP A 35 13.89 -1.99 22.91
CA ASP A 35 13.43 -3.35 23.23
C ASP A 35 12.50 -3.91 22.13
N ASP A 36 12.58 -5.21 21.86
CA ASP A 36 11.62 -5.94 20.99
C ASP A 36 10.33 -6.23 21.78
N VAL A 37 9.54 -5.18 21.99
CA VAL A 37 8.23 -5.24 22.66
C VAL A 37 7.19 -4.45 21.87
N TRP A 38 5.92 -4.63 22.21
CA TRP A 38 4.86 -3.76 21.70
C TRP A 38 4.89 -2.42 22.42
N TYR A 39 4.87 -1.35 21.64
CA TYR A 39 4.74 0.01 22.12
C TYR A 39 3.39 0.58 21.77
N ARG A 40 2.71 1.19 22.75
CA ARG A 40 1.50 1.99 22.58
C ARG A 40 1.90 3.39 22.10
N LEU A 41 1.20 3.88 21.10
CA LEU A 41 1.44 5.19 20.50
C LEU A 41 0.46 6.23 21.04
N THR A 42 0.94 7.45 21.24
CA THR A 42 0.05 8.61 21.38
C THR A 42 -0.64 8.92 20.05
N ALA A 43 -1.65 9.81 20.08
CA ALA A 43 -2.31 10.27 18.87
C ALA A 43 -1.35 10.95 17.90
N GLU A 44 -0.35 11.71 18.37
CA GLU A 44 0.63 12.32 17.47
C GLU A 44 1.60 11.28 16.87
N GLN A 45 1.85 10.18 17.57
CA GLN A 45 2.75 9.12 17.16
C GLN A 45 2.09 8.09 16.24
N SER A 46 0.76 8.06 16.14
CA SER A 46 0.02 7.03 15.40
C SER A 46 0.42 6.91 13.92
N VAL A 47 0.94 8.00 13.34
CA VAL A 47 1.51 8.02 11.98
C VAL A 47 2.62 6.99 11.76
N ILE A 48 3.33 6.57 12.82
CA ILE A 48 4.36 5.52 12.78
C ILE A 48 3.75 4.16 12.44
N ALA A 49 2.52 3.90 12.92
CA ALA A 49 1.79 2.66 12.69
C ALA A 49 1.00 2.66 11.37
N THR A 50 0.98 3.78 10.65
CA THR A 50 0.24 3.90 9.39
C THR A 50 1.08 3.36 8.23
N PRO A 51 0.63 2.33 7.51
CA PRO A 51 1.30 1.89 6.29
C PRO A 51 1.34 3.03 5.27
N PRO A 52 2.41 3.15 4.46
CA PRO A 52 2.51 4.18 3.44
C PRO A 52 1.45 4.05 2.33
N VAL A 53 0.84 2.88 2.18
CA VAL A 53 -0.28 2.61 1.28
C VAL A 53 -1.35 1.88 2.07
N GLN A 54 -2.53 2.45 2.19
CA GLN A 54 -3.67 1.79 2.83
C GLN A 54 -4.53 1.10 1.76
N VAL A 55 -4.98 -0.11 2.07
CA VAL A 55 -5.76 -0.93 1.14
C VAL A 55 -7.14 -0.32 0.91
N ASP A 56 -7.74 0.27 1.93
CA ASP A 56 -9.03 0.96 1.84
C ASP A 56 -8.96 2.17 0.91
N THR A 57 -7.90 2.99 0.97
CA THR A 57 -7.72 4.11 0.05
C THR A 57 -7.47 3.63 -1.37
N THR A 58 -6.72 2.55 -1.57
CA THR A 58 -6.44 1.98 -2.91
C THR A 58 -7.68 1.34 -3.53
N LEU A 59 -8.48 0.59 -2.76
CA LEU A 59 -9.70 -0.05 -3.27
C LEU A 59 -10.85 0.95 -3.42
N SER A 60 -11.01 1.86 -2.47
CA SER A 60 -11.96 2.97 -2.60
C SER A 60 -11.58 3.85 -3.78
N ALA A 61 -10.29 3.97 -4.10
CA ALA A 61 -9.88 4.64 -5.31
C ALA A 61 -10.35 3.90 -6.55
N VAL A 62 -10.10 2.60 -6.68
CA VAL A 62 -10.57 1.84 -7.86
C VAL A 62 -12.10 1.93 -8.01
N GLY A 63 -12.84 1.85 -6.91
CA GLY A 63 -14.30 1.95 -6.91
C GLY A 63 -14.84 3.37 -7.16
N ASN A 64 -14.24 4.41 -6.57
CA ASN A 64 -14.71 5.80 -6.65
C ASN A 64 -14.09 6.61 -7.79
N ALA A 65 -12.94 6.18 -8.33
CA ALA A 65 -12.26 6.82 -9.43
C ALA A 65 -13.08 6.82 -10.73
N GLY A 66 -14.16 6.03 -10.79
CA GLY A 66 -14.94 5.88 -12.00
C GLY A 66 -14.08 5.31 -13.12
N ALA A 67 -13.28 4.27 -12.82
CA ALA A 67 -12.56 3.53 -13.83
C ALA A 67 -13.56 3.17 -14.93
N ASP A 68 -13.33 3.71 -16.13
CA ASP A 68 -14.19 3.45 -17.28
C ASP A 68 -13.90 2.04 -17.79
N PHE A 69 -14.52 1.06 -17.13
CA PHE A 69 -14.38 -0.35 -17.46
C PHE A 69 -14.82 -0.68 -18.89
N SER A 70 -15.54 0.22 -19.58
CA SER A 70 -15.87 0.05 -21.00
C SER A 70 -14.64 0.05 -21.92
N ARG A 71 -13.51 0.60 -21.45
CA ARG A 71 -12.23 0.59 -22.16
C ARG A 71 -11.41 -0.67 -21.93
N PHE A 72 -11.83 -1.53 -21.01
CA PHE A 72 -11.14 -2.77 -20.72
C PHE A 72 -11.65 -3.88 -21.63
N THR A 73 -10.73 -4.70 -22.11
CA THR A 73 -11.08 -5.91 -22.85
C THR A 73 -11.37 -7.04 -21.89
N ILE A 74 -12.43 -7.80 -22.14
CA ILE A 74 -12.74 -9.02 -21.39
C ILE A 74 -11.63 -10.04 -21.65
N GLY A 75 -10.96 -10.44 -20.58
CA GLY A 75 -9.93 -11.48 -20.59
C GLY A 75 -10.50 -12.86 -20.29
N GLU A 76 -9.66 -13.73 -19.73
CA GLU A 76 -10.05 -15.08 -19.33
C GLU A 76 -10.93 -15.08 -18.07
N VAL A 77 -11.62 -16.21 -17.85
CA VAL A 77 -12.24 -16.54 -16.57
C VAL A 77 -11.34 -17.54 -15.86
N ALA A 78 -10.97 -17.26 -14.62
CA ALA A 78 -10.15 -18.14 -13.79
C ALA A 78 -10.60 -18.10 -12.34
N GLU A 79 -10.32 -19.17 -11.60
CA GLU A 79 -10.62 -19.24 -10.18
C GLU A 79 -9.64 -18.40 -9.35
N ARG A 80 -10.14 -17.63 -8.38
CA ARG A 80 -9.34 -16.97 -7.34
C ARG A 80 -10.02 -17.20 -6.00
N ASP A 81 -9.27 -17.76 -5.04
CA ASP A 81 -9.76 -18.05 -3.69
C ASP A 81 -11.11 -18.82 -3.69
N GLY A 82 -11.20 -19.86 -4.52
CA GLY A 82 -12.39 -20.71 -4.64
C GLY A 82 -13.56 -20.12 -5.42
N VAL A 83 -13.44 -18.90 -5.97
CA VAL A 83 -14.53 -18.22 -6.68
C VAL A 83 -14.13 -17.98 -8.15
N PRO A 84 -15.03 -18.23 -9.13
CA PRO A 84 -14.80 -17.85 -10.52
C PRO A 84 -14.71 -16.33 -10.67
N CYS A 85 -13.68 -15.87 -11.39
CA CYS A 85 -13.41 -14.46 -11.60
C CYS A 85 -13.15 -14.16 -13.07
N GLN A 86 -13.72 -13.05 -13.53
CA GLN A 86 -13.51 -12.49 -14.86
C GLN A 86 -12.33 -11.52 -14.83
N ALA A 87 -11.36 -11.72 -15.71
CA ALA A 87 -10.31 -10.74 -15.96
C ALA A 87 -10.81 -9.61 -16.86
N TYR A 88 -10.41 -8.38 -16.53
CA TYR A 88 -10.54 -7.20 -17.34
C TYR A 88 -9.15 -6.65 -17.62
N LEU A 89 -8.80 -6.55 -18.90
CA LEU A 89 -7.46 -6.20 -19.37
C LEU A 89 -7.47 -4.76 -19.88
N GLY A 90 -6.66 -3.92 -19.25
CA GLY A 90 -6.45 -2.53 -19.66
C GLY A 90 -5.21 -2.42 -20.53
N ASP A 91 -5.35 -1.79 -21.70
CA ASP A 91 -4.22 -1.39 -22.53
C ASP A 91 -3.50 -0.17 -21.94
N ARG A 92 -2.54 0.39 -22.67
CA ARG A 92 -1.75 1.53 -22.21
C ARG A 92 -2.60 2.73 -21.82
N ASP A 93 -3.60 3.06 -22.63
CA ASP A 93 -4.40 4.27 -22.44
C ASP A 93 -5.40 4.08 -21.30
N ALA A 94 -6.06 2.92 -21.23
CA ALA A 94 -6.92 2.55 -20.10
C ALA A 94 -6.14 2.49 -18.78
N THR A 95 -4.94 1.92 -18.80
CA THR A 95 -4.05 1.81 -17.62
C THR A 95 -3.57 3.17 -17.15
N THR A 96 -3.16 4.04 -18.07
CA THR A 96 -2.72 5.40 -17.73
C THR A 96 -3.87 6.21 -17.12
N ALA A 97 -5.09 6.08 -17.67
CA ALA A 97 -6.29 6.71 -17.11
C ALA A 97 -6.61 6.18 -15.69
N LEU A 98 -6.55 4.87 -15.49
CA LEU A 98 -6.74 4.26 -14.17
C LEU A 98 -5.68 4.77 -13.17
N PHE A 99 -4.40 4.80 -13.54
CA PHE A 99 -3.34 5.25 -12.64
C PHE A 99 -3.42 6.74 -12.30
N ALA A 100 -3.83 7.58 -13.26
CA ALA A 100 -4.11 8.99 -12.98
C ALA A 100 -5.26 9.16 -11.99
N SER A 101 -6.29 8.32 -12.09
CA SER A 101 -7.43 8.33 -11.19
C SER A 101 -7.08 7.86 -9.77
N LEU A 102 -6.14 6.92 -9.65
CA LEU A 102 -5.51 6.55 -8.37
C LEU A 102 -4.72 7.72 -7.76
N GLY A 103 -4.24 8.67 -8.56
CA GLY A 103 -3.55 9.87 -8.07
C GLY A 103 -4.48 10.87 -7.40
N ALA A 104 -5.68 11.01 -7.95
CA ALA A 104 -6.69 11.96 -7.48
C ALA A 104 -7.17 11.66 -6.04
N VAL A 105 -6.99 10.44 -5.56
CA VAL A 105 -7.42 9.98 -4.23
C VAL A 105 -6.29 9.94 -3.20
N GLY A 106 -5.12 10.49 -3.53
CA GLY A 106 -4.01 10.64 -2.59
C GLY A 106 -2.88 9.61 -2.70
N LEU A 107 -2.90 8.69 -3.67
CA LEU A 107 -1.68 7.95 -4.03
C LEU A 107 -0.74 8.89 -4.81
N GLN A 108 0.55 8.83 -4.54
CA GLN A 108 1.56 9.59 -5.30
C GLN A 108 1.75 8.93 -6.68
N THR A 109 0.83 9.16 -7.61
CA THR A 109 0.85 8.55 -8.96
C THR A 109 1.27 9.52 -10.06
N GLN A 110 2.00 10.59 -9.71
CA GLN A 110 2.53 11.51 -10.70
C GLN A 110 3.54 10.80 -11.60
N LEU A 111 3.08 10.39 -12.78
CA LEU A 111 3.96 9.94 -13.86
C LEU A 111 4.65 11.19 -14.44
N PRO A 112 5.97 11.16 -14.67
CA PRO A 112 6.64 12.22 -15.40
C PRO A 112 5.99 12.41 -16.77
N GLU A 113 5.59 13.64 -17.11
CA GLU A 113 4.95 13.94 -18.39
C GLU A 113 5.80 13.42 -19.57
N GLY A 114 5.17 12.70 -20.51
CA GLY A 114 5.75 12.43 -21.83
C GLY A 114 6.51 11.11 -22.02
N THR A 115 6.37 10.12 -21.14
CA THR A 115 7.37 9.05 -21.08
C THR A 115 6.89 7.59 -20.94
N VAL A 116 5.58 7.33 -20.83
CA VAL A 116 5.07 5.96 -20.74
C VAL A 116 5.16 5.26 -22.10
N THR A 117 6.05 4.28 -22.21
CA THR A 117 6.22 3.47 -23.43
C THR A 117 5.30 2.26 -23.43
N ASP A 118 5.02 1.70 -22.27
CA ASP A 118 4.17 0.53 -22.09
C ASP A 118 3.44 0.62 -20.75
N ALA A 119 2.18 0.20 -20.74
CA ALA A 119 1.40 0.10 -19.51
C ALA A 119 0.29 -0.93 -19.70
N ALA A 120 0.08 -1.75 -18.68
CA ALA A 120 -0.93 -2.79 -18.70
C ALA A 120 -1.57 -2.94 -17.33
N THR A 121 -2.87 -3.17 -17.32
CA THR A 121 -3.65 -3.45 -16.11
C THR A 121 -4.38 -4.77 -16.27
N THR A 122 -4.44 -5.56 -15.20
CA THR A 122 -5.35 -6.69 -15.06
C THR A 122 -6.17 -6.51 -13.79
N ILE A 123 -7.50 -6.56 -13.93
CA ILE A 123 -8.45 -6.50 -12.82
C ILE A 123 -9.23 -7.79 -12.79
N TRP A 124 -9.31 -8.45 -11.63
CA TRP A 124 -10.11 -9.65 -11.43
C TRP A 124 -11.34 -9.32 -10.59
N VAL A 125 -12.51 -9.44 -11.19
CA VAL A 125 -13.81 -9.27 -10.52
C VAL A 125 -14.51 -10.61 -10.51
N CYS A 126 -14.97 -11.02 -9.33
CA CYS A 126 -15.51 -12.36 -9.12
C CYS A 126 -17.04 -12.36 -9.10
N GLU A 127 -17.64 -13.54 -9.26
CA GLU A 127 -19.11 -13.69 -9.29
C GLU A 127 -19.79 -13.23 -7.98
N ASP A 128 -19.04 -13.19 -6.88
CA ASP A 128 -19.48 -12.64 -5.59
C ASP A 128 -19.53 -11.09 -5.57
N GLY A 129 -19.13 -10.43 -6.66
CA GLY A 129 -19.15 -8.99 -6.83
C GLY A 129 -17.90 -8.26 -6.30
N TYR A 130 -16.91 -8.99 -5.77
CA TYR A 130 -15.70 -8.38 -5.23
C TYR A 130 -14.56 -8.34 -6.25
N LEU A 131 -13.74 -7.30 -6.14
CA LEU A 131 -12.40 -7.26 -6.73
C LEU A 131 -11.49 -8.17 -5.90
N ARG A 132 -10.79 -9.12 -6.51
CA ARG A 132 -9.82 -9.97 -5.80
C ARG A 132 -8.38 -9.66 -6.13
N GLN A 133 -8.13 -9.12 -7.32
CA GLN A 133 -6.76 -8.81 -7.71
C GLN A 133 -6.75 -7.60 -8.65
N LEU A 134 -5.78 -6.72 -8.43
CA LEU A 134 -5.44 -5.61 -9.29
C LEU A 134 -3.92 -5.67 -9.54
N SER A 135 -3.54 -5.81 -10.80
CA SER A 135 -2.15 -5.72 -11.23
C SER A 135 -2.03 -4.56 -12.21
N ILE A 136 -1.10 -3.64 -11.96
CA ILE A 136 -0.80 -2.51 -12.84
C ILE A 136 0.70 -2.51 -13.10
N THR A 137 1.10 -2.41 -14.36
CA THR A 137 2.50 -2.28 -14.75
C THR A 137 2.70 -1.04 -15.62
N PHE A 138 3.82 -0.37 -15.42
CA PHE A 138 4.28 0.77 -16.21
C PHE A 138 5.73 0.60 -16.60
N ARG A 139 6.06 1.00 -17.82
CA ARG A 139 7.42 1.20 -18.29
C ARG A 139 7.50 2.51 -19.04
N GLY A 140 8.62 3.18 -18.91
CA GLY A 140 8.82 4.45 -19.56
C GLY A 140 10.25 4.97 -19.43
N THR A 141 10.41 6.23 -19.78
CA THR A 141 11.63 7.00 -19.56
C THR A 141 11.36 8.15 -18.58
N THR A 142 12.35 8.80 -18.02
CA THR A 142 12.16 10.03 -17.25
C THR A 142 13.38 10.88 -17.48
N THR A 143 13.28 12.18 -17.28
CA THR A 143 14.43 13.05 -17.40
C THR A 143 15.03 13.24 -16.02
N ASP A 144 16.31 12.95 -15.86
CA ASP A 144 17.03 13.25 -14.62
C ASP A 144 17.30 14.78 -14.50
N PRO A 145 17.76 15.27 -13.33
CA PRO A 145 18.06 16.69 -13.16
C PRO A 145 19.12 17.26 -14.13
N GLN A 146 19.87 16.39 -14.81
CA GLN A 146 20.90 16.71 -15.80
C GLN A 146 20.37 16.67 -17.24
N GLY A 147 19.07 16.41 -17.44
CA GLY A 147 18.44 16.37 -18.76
C GLY A 147 18.60 15.04 -19.50
N GLN A 148 19.09 13.98 -18.86
CA GLN A 148 19.29 12.67 -19.51
C GLN A 148 18.07 11.78 -19.34
N ALA A 149 17.74 11.02 -20.39
CA ALA A 149 16.67 10.03 -20.35
C ALA A 149 17.09 8.80 -19.54
N GLN A 150 16.34 8.49 -18.48
CA GLN A 150 16.52 7.34 -17.61
C GLN A 150 15.30 6.42 -17.73
N PRO A 151 15.46 5.12 -18.01
CA PRO A 151 14.32 4.21 -18.01
C PRO A 151 13.74 4.07 -16.59
N PHE A 152 12.41 3.95 -16.49
CA PHE A 152 11.75 3.55 -15.25
C PHE A 152 10.75 2.42 -15.51
N SER A 153 10.52 1.62 -14.48
CA SER A 153 9.45 0.64 -14.47
C SER A 153 8.83 0.56 -13.07
N PHE A 154 7.52 0.39 -13.02
CA PHE A 154 6.78 0.21 -11.78
C PHE A 154 5.76 -0.91 -11.96
N ALA A 155 5.54 -1.68 -10.90
CA ALA A 155 4.48 -2.66 -10.81
C ALA A 155 3.76 -2.48 -9.47
N LEU A 156 2.44 -2.45 -9.52
CA LEU A 156 1.56 -2.51 -8.35
C LEU A 156 0.74 -3.79 -8.46
N ASP A 157 0.90 -4.66 -7.49
CA ASP A 157 0.08 -5.85 -7.33
C ASP A 157 -0.66 -5.77 -5.99
N VAL A 158 -1.99 -5.84 -6.07
CA VAL A 158 -2.89 -5.86 -4.91
C VAL A 158 -3.71 -7.14 -5.01
N GLU A 159 -3.70 -7.93 -3.95
CA GLU A 159 -4.50 -9.14 -3.81
C GLU A 159 -5.39 -9.00 -2.56
N LEU A 160 -6.67 -9.33 -2.71
CA LEU A 160 -7.64 -9.41 -1.64
C LEU A 160 -8.11 -10.86 -1.50
N SER A 161 -7.95 -11.39 -0.30
CA SER A 161 -8.36 -12.72 0.11
C SER A 161 -9.13 -12.66 1.42
N GLU A 162 -9.77 -13.78 1.77
CA GLU A 162 -10.56 -13.90 3.03
C GLU A 162 -11.59 -12.77 3.20
N ILE A 163 -12.23 -12.36 2.10
CA ILE A 163 -13.23 -11.29 2.11
C ILE A 163 -14.39 -11.69 3.02
N ASN A 164 -14.80 -10.78 3.91
CA ASN A 164 -15.76 -11.02 4.99
C ASN A 164 -15.30 -12.07 6.03
N GLY A 165 -14.01 -12.42 6.04
CA GLY A 165 -13.40 -13.26 7.06
C GLY A 165 -13.50 -12.62 8.45
N ASN A 166 -13.67 -13.46 9.47
CA ASN A 166 -13.67 -13.00 10.86
C ASN A 166 -12.24 -12.74 11.33
N ILE A 167 -11.82 -11.48 11.31
CA ILE A 167 -10.54 -11.07 11.87
C ILE A 167 -10.77 -10.53 13.29
N THR A 168 -10.15 -11.18 14.28
CA THR A 168 -10.14 -10.69 15.67
C THR A 168 -8.83 -9.99 15.96
N ILE A 169 -8.88 -8.68 16.22
CA ILE A 169 -7.71 -7.89 16.60
C ILE A 169 -7.84 -7.54 18.08
N THR A 170 -6.88 -8.01 18.89
CA THR A 170 -6.79 -7.68 20.32
C THR A 170 -5.60 -6.76 20.58
N PRO A 171 -5.67 -5.87 21.59
CA PRO A 171 -4.51 -5.13 22.05
C PRO A 171 -3.37 -6.09 22.41
N PRO A 172 -2.12 -5.79 22.04
CA PRO A 172 -1.00 -6.59 22.48
C PRO A 172 -0.90 -6.61 24.01
N PRO A 173 -0.64 -7.76 24.63
CA PRO A 173 -0.37 -7.82 26.06
C PRO A 173 0.91 -7.05 26.39
N ASP A 174 0.97 -6.46 27.58
CA ASP A 174 2.15 -5.80 28.14
C ASP A 174 2.75 -4.66 27.28
N ALA A 175 1.94 -4.04 26.43
CA ALA A 175 2.38 -2.91 25.61
C ALA A 175 2.81 -1.72 26.49
N ARG A 176 4.00 -1.19 26.21
CA ARG A 176 4.60 -0.05 26.94
C ARG A 176 4.37 1.24 26.17
N ASP A 177 4.28 2.39 26.82
CA ASP A 177 4.17 3.64 26.08
C ASP A 177 5.48 3.94 25.32
N LEU A 178 5.35 4.35 24.06
CA LEU A 178 6.51 4.77 23.28
C LEU A 178 7.05 6.10 23.84
N PRO A 179 8.37 6.23 24.09
CA PRO A 179 8.96 7.49 24.53
C PRO A 179 8.62 8.63 23.58
N ALA A 180 8.31 9.81 24.14
CA ALA A 180 8.11 11.01 23.34
C ALA A 180 9.44 11.41 22.64
N PRO A 181 9.40 11.91 21.39
CA PRO A 181 10.59 12.44 20.74
C PRO A 181 11.19 13.55 21.62
N GLY A 182 12.44 13.39 22.04
CA GLY A 182 13.16 14.36 22.89
C GLY A 182 13.22 14.01 24.39
N ASN A 183 12.55 12.96 24.86
CA ASN A 183 12.69 12.46 26.24
C ASN A 183 13.82 11.43 26.38
N THR A 184 14.97 11.67 25.75
CA THR A 184 16.20 10.97 26.08
C THR A 184 16.73 11.51 27.41
N THR A 185 16.19 11.04 28.53
CA THR A 185 16.95 11.05 29.77
C THR A 185 18.19 10.18 29.53
N LEU A 186 19.31 10.83 29.24
CA LEU A 186 20.65 10.25 29.38
C LEU A 186 20.70 9.59 30.76
N ARG A 187 20.66 8.26 30.78
CA ARG A 187 20.86 7.51 32.01
C ARG A 187 22.35 7.66 32.37
N PRO A 188 22.69 8.07 33.61
CA PRO A 188 24.07 8.25 34.05
C PRO A 188 24.84 6.93 34.11
#